data_AF-A0AAI9X6U6-F1
#
_entry.id   AF-A0AAI9X6U6-F1
#
_cell.length_a   1.000
_cell.length_b   1.000
_cell.length_c   1.000
_cell.angle_alpha   90.00
_cell.angle_beta   90.00
_cell.angle_gamma   90.00
#
_symmetry.space_group_name_H-M   'P 1'
#
loop_
_entity.id
_entity.type
_entity.pdbx_description
1 polymer ?
#
loop_
_entity_poly.entity_id
_entity_poly.type
_entity_poly.pdbx_seq_one_letter_code
_entity_poly.pdbx_strand_id
1 'polypeptide(L)'
;MAETRYSPEVIPASLPALDVQCEKKFEYYDVSQITHIVVHLSDKAIRNLKSITNSDADPSSEFDNEDCSHIIGKMLSMTFFGNENQLEWLDTERVGRRRFVAFTNTERKEKEAQSLSPMGGRLQVVEVMFMRTSPRDTQKIFWRPARATVLQRVQIRVYDLVEMVRVRFMRTRSNVVPRKKGPASS
;
A
#
# COMPACT_ATOMS: atom_id res chain seq x y z
N MET A 1 -10.06 -15.22 40.62
CA MET A 1 -8.94 -15.24 39.67
C MET A 1 -9.10 -14.05 38.76
N ALA A 2 -8.18 -13.09 38.82
CA ALA A 2 -8.25 -11.83 38.10
C ALA A 2 -7.66 -11.94 36.68
N GLU A 3 -8.34 -11.28 35.73
CA GLU A 3 -7.86 -10.50 34.57
C GLU A 3 -6.56 -10.92 33.87
N THR A 4 -6.54 -11.07 32.54
CA THR A 4 -6.56 -9.92 31.63
C THR A 4 -6.94 -10.38 30.23
N ARG A 5 -8.12 -9.98 29.75
CA ARG A 5 -8.43 -10.02 28.31
C ARG A 5 -7.80 -8.78 27.72
N TYR A 6 -6.73 -8.93 26.95
CA TYR A 6 -6.23 -7.87 26.08
C TYR A 6 -7.33 -7.53 25.08
N SER A 7 -8.14 -6.52 25.40
CA SER A 7 -8.90 -5.80 24.38
C SER A 7 -7.89 -5.10 23.49
N PRO A 8 -8.03 -5.15 22.15
CA PRO A 8 -7.25 -4.27 21.31
C PRO A 8 -7.68 -2.85 21.65
N GLU A 9 -6.80 -2.11 22.32
CA GLU A 9 -6.88 -0.67 22.43
C GLU A 9 -6.95 -0.12 21.01
N VAL A 10 -8.17 0.25 20.60
CA VAL A 10 -8.39 1.08 19.43
C VAL A 10 -7.82 2.43 19.80
N ILE A 11 -6.53 2.64 19.52
CA ILE A 11 -5.90 3.96 19.64
C ILE A 11 -6.60 4.86 18.62
N PRO A 12 -7.44 5.83 19.03
CA PRO A 12 -8.06 6.78 18.12
C PRO A 12 -7.11 7.97 18.00
N ALA A 13 -5.82 7.73 17.74
CA ALA A 13 -4.93 8.80 17.32
C ALA A 13 -5.36 9.11 15.89
N SER A 14 -6.14 10.19 15.71
CA SER A 14 -6.54 10.67 14.40
C SER A 14 -5.29 10.75 13.52
N LEU A 15 -5.27 10.01 12.41
CA LEU A 15 -4.13 10.03 11.48
C LEU A 15 -3.84 11.49 11.11
N PRO A 16 -2.56 11.91 11.11
CA PRO A 16 -2.22 13.29 10.80
C PRO A 16 -2.71 13.62 9.39
N ALA A 17 -3.51 14.68 9.28
CA ALA A 17 -4.06 15.13 8.01
C ALA A 17 -2.94 15.53 7.05
N LEU A 18 -3.08 15.16 5.78
CA LEU A 18 -2.17 15.55 4.72
C LEU A 18 -2.77 16.69 3.90
N ASP A 19 -2.00 17.75 3.69
CA ASP A 19 -2.32 18.80 2.72
C ASP A 19 -1.81 18.37 1.33
N VAL A 20 -2.73 18.21 0.39
CA VAL A 20 -2.49 17.56 -0.91
C VAL A 20 -2.29 18.61 -1.99
N GLN A 21 -1.16 18.51 -2.69
CA GLN A 21 -0.84 19.34 -3.85
C GLN A 21 -0.64 18.48 -5.09
N CYS A 22 -1.00 19.04 -6.26
CA CYS A 22 -0.73 18.44 -7.55
C CYS A 22 -0.43 19.52 -8.60
N GLU A 23 0.12 19.14 -9.74
CA GLU A 23 0.28 20.08 -10.86
C GLU A 23 -1.11 20.50 -11.37
N LYS A 24 -1.34 21.78 -11.65
CA LYS A 24 -2.64 22.33 -12.09
C LYS A 24 -3.31 21.55 -13.22
N LYS A 25 -2.53 21.02 -14.17
CA LYS A 25 -3.07 20.20 -15.28
C LYS A 25 -3.69 18.86 -14.84
N PHE A 26 -3.50 18.46 -13.59
CA PHE A 26 -4.04 17.23 -13.01
C PHE A 26 -5.05 17.51 -11.89
N GLU A 27 -5.45 18.76 -11.67
CA GLU A 27 -6.41 19.15 -10.64
C GLU A 27 -7.78 18.45 -10.80
N TYR A 28 -8.18 18.19 -12.04
CA TYR A 28 -9.41 17.47 -12.38
C TYR A 28 -9.21 15.98 -12.64
N TYR A 29 -8.05 15.42 -12.28
CA TYR A 29 -7.82 14.00 -12.45
C TYR A 29 -8.70 13.20 -11.49
N ASP A 30 -9.42 12.21 -12.04
CA ASP A 30 -10.28 11.34 -11.25
C ASP A 30 -9.42 10.39 -10.39
N VAL A 31 -9.22 10.77 -9.13
CA VAL A 31 -8.46 9.99 -8.15
C VAL A 31 -9.06 8.59 -7.95
N SER A 32 -10.35 8.39 -8.23
CA SER A 32 -10.97 7.06 -8.12
C SER A 32 -10.36 6.05 -9.10
N GLN A 33 -9.76 6.51 -10.20
CA GLN A 33 -9.11 5.64 -11.20
C GLN A 33 -7.73 5.15 -10.75
N ILE A 34 -7.16 5.71 -9.68
CA ILE A 34 -5.84 5.35 -9.20
C ILE A 34 -5.85 3.89 -8.73
N THR A 35 -5.03 3.07 -9.41
CA THR A 35 -4.85 1.65 -9.08
C THR A 35 -3.68 1.42 -8.14
N HIS A 36 -2.63 2.24 -8.24
CA HIS A 36 -1.42 2.08 -7.45
C HIS A 36 -0.82 3.44 -7.08
N ILE A 37 -0.24 3.50 -5.88
CA ILE A 37 0.45 4.69 -5.36
C ILE A 37 1.89 4.31 -5.03
N VAL A 38 2.85 5.07 -5.54
CA VAL A 38 4.28 4.91 -5.23
C VAL A 38 4.75 6.12 -4.46
N VAL A 39 5.20 5.90 -3.23
CA VAL A 39 5.64 6.96 -2.32
C VAL A 39 7.15 7.07 -2.33
N HIS A 40 7.63 8.29 -2.50
CA HIS A 40 9.05 8.61 -2.44
C HIS A 40 9.40 9.16 -1.06
N LEU A 41 10.11 8.35 -0.29
CA LEU A 41 10.54 8.69 1.06
C LEU A 41 12.03 9.02 1.07
N SER A 42 12.33 10.22 1.53
CA SER A 42 13.69 10.59 1.93
C SER A 42 13.91 10.24 3.40
N ASP A 43 15.16 10.03 3.81
CA ASP A 43 15.53 9.84 5.22
C ASP A 43 15.00 10.95 6.14
N LYS A 44 14.84 12.17 5.59
CA LYS A 44 14.23 13.29 6.31
C LYS A 44 12.72 13.14 6.45
N ALA A 45 12.02 12.75 5.40
CA ALA A 45 10.57 12.52 5.45
C ALA A 45 10.24 11.41 6.45
N ILE A 46 11.04 10.33 6.47
CA ILE A 46 10.89 9.24 7.45
C ILE A 46 11.08 9.76 8.87
N ARG A 47 12.12 10.56 9.14
CA ARG A 47 12.31 11.16 10.48
C ARG A 47 11.17 12.07 10.90
N ASN A 48 10.68 12.92 9.99
CA ASN A 48 9.55 13.79 10.27
C ASN A 48 8.28 12.97 10.60
N LEU A 49 8.00 11.93 9.82
CA LEU A 49 6.87 11.04 10.08
C LEU A 49 7.01 10.34 11.44
N LYS A 50 8.19 9.81 11.75
CA LYS A 50 8.48 9.24 13.08
C LYS A 50 8.21 10.23 14.20
N SER A 51 8.61 11.50 14.05
CA SER A 51 8.36 12.51 15.09
C SER A 51 6.88 12.86 15.27
N ILE A 52 6.07 12.75 14.21
CA ILE A 52 4.62 13.00 14.29
C ILE A 52 3.92 11.82 14.99
N THR A 53 4.35 10.60 14.68
CA THR A 53 3.76 9.38 15.25
C THR A 53 4.24 9.11 16.68
N ASN A 54 5.48 9.45 17.01
CA ASN A 54 6.10 9.13 18.30
C ASN A 54 6.05 10.30 19.30
N SER A 55 5.15 11.29 19.16
CA SER A 55 5.14 12.42 20.10
C SER A 55 4.91 12.00 21.56
N ASP A 56 4.36 10.79 21.79
CA ASP A 56 4.14 10.19 23.11
C ASP A 56 5.00 8.93 23.37
N ALA A 57 5.88 8.53 22.45
CA ALA A 57 6.67 7.31 22.56
C ALA A 57 8.16 7.59 22.77
N ASP A 58 8.80 6.78 23.63
CA ASP A 58 10.22 6.88 23.98
C ASP A 58 11.09 6.96 22.71
N PRO A 59 11.97 7.97 22.54
CA PRO A 59 12.84 8.12 21.36
C PRO A 59 13.81 6.94 21.14
N SER A 60 13.87 5.99 22.07
CA SER A 60 14.58 4.71 21.98
C SER A 60 13.83 3.63 21.19
N SER A 61 12.53 3.82 20.91
CA SER A 61 11.71 2.91 20.11
C SER A 61 12.21 2.91 18.66
N GLU A 62 12.86 1.82 18.28
CA GLU A 62 13.18 1.51 16.89
C GLU A 62 11.85 1.30 16.14
N PHE A 63 11.26 2.40 15.69
CA PHE A 63 10.11 2.34 14.80
C PHE A 63 10.53 1.56 13.56
N ASP A 64 10.01 0.35 13.41
CA ASP A 64 10.43 -0.54 12.35
C ASP A 64 10.03 0.04 11.00
N ASN A 65 10.79 -0.32 9.97
CA ASN A 65 10.54 0.17 8.62
C ASN A 65 9.16 -0.27 8.07
N GLU A 66 8.64 -1.36 8.62
CA GLU A 66 7.34 -1.94 8.30
C GLU A 66 6.21 -1.10 8.91
N ASP A 67 6.33 -0.68 10.17
CA ASP A 67 5.37 0.20 10.86
C ASP A 67 5.24 1.56 10.16
N CYS A 68 6.36 2.12 9.70
CA CYS A 68 6.34 3.38 8.97
C CYS A 68 5.60 3.27 7.62
N SER A 69 5.77 2.14 6.91
CA SER A 69 5.09 1.90 5.63
C SER A 69 3.59 1.70 5.83
N HIS A 70 3.20 1.01 6.90
CA HIS A 70 1.80 0.81 7.28
C HIS A 70 1.07 2.12 7.56
N ILE A 71 1.68 2.99 8.37
CA ILE A 71 1.09 4.31 8.71
C ILE A 71 0.97 5.19 7.46
N ILE A 72 2.00 5.20 6.61
CA ILE A 72 1.95 5.94 5.34
C ILE A 72 0.81 5.42 4.46
N GLY A 73 0.64 4.09 4.37
CA GLY A 73 -0.45 3.46 3.64
C GLY A 73 -1.80 3.98 4.12
N LYS A 74 -2.04 3.94 5.44
CA LYS A 74 -3.28 4.44 6.05
C LYS A 74 -3.52 5.93 5.80
N MET A 75 -2.50 6.77 6.01
CA MET A 75 -2.60 8.21 5.78
C MET A 75 -2.98 8.53 4.34
N LEU A 76 -2.32 7.87 3.37
CA LEU A 76 -2.61 8.07 1.95
C LEU A 76 -3.98 7.50 1.58
N SER A 77 -4.36 6.36 2.16
CA SER A 77 -5.65 5.74 1.91
C SER A 77 -6.79 6.65 2.36
N MET A 78 -6.69 7.21 3.57
CA MET A 78 -7.63 8.20 4.07
C MET A 78 -7.63 9.47 3.19
N THR A 79 -6.44 9.94 2.80
CA THR A 79 -6.30 11.20 2.06
C THR A 79 -6.85 11.14 0.63
N PHE A 80 -6.57 10.06 -0.10
CA PHE A 80 -6.98 9.92 -1.50
C PHE A 80 -8.39 9.35 -1.67
N PHE A 81 -8.87 8.55 -0.70
CA PHE A 81 -10.11 7.79 -0.87
C PHE A 81 -11.10 7.91 0.29
N GLY A 82 -10.74 8.58 1.39
CA GLY A 82 -11.62 8.70 2.57
C GLY A 82 -11.79 7.39 3.35
N ASN A 83 -10.96 6.37 3.09
CA ASN A 83 -10.99 5.06 3.73
C ASN A 83 -9.57 4.65 4.10
N GLU A 84 -9.29 4.37 5.37
CA GLU A 84 -7.94 4.03 5.86
C GLU A 84 -7.39 2.69 5.34
N ASN A 85 -8.25 1.77 4.91
CA ASN A 85 -7.88 0.38 4.61
C ASN A 85 -7.94 0.04 3.11
N GLN A 86 -8.08 1.04 2.25
CA GLN A 86 -8.21 0.87 0.81
C GLN A 86 -6.86 0.67 0.09
N LEU A 87 -5.75 1.05 0.73
CA LEU A 87 -4.40 0.78 0.21
C LEU A 87 -3.76 -0.40 0.93
N GLU A 88 -3.34 -1.40 0.15
CA GLU A 88 -2.56 -2.55 0.60
C GLU A 88 -1.11 -2.37 0.17
N TRP A 89 -0.15 -2.68 1.06
CA TRP A 89 1.26 -2.66 0.71
C TRP A 89 1.57 -3.69 -0.40
N LEU A 90 2.26 -3.24 -1.45
CA LEU A 90 2.68 -4.08 -2.57
C LEU A 90 4.15 -4.48 -2.46
N ASP A 91 5.02 -3.49 -2.30
CA ASP A 91 6.47 -3.71 -2.26
C ASP A 91 7.20 -2.50 -1.70
N THR A 92 8.43 -2.72 -1.25
CA THR A 92 9.35 -1.65 -0.84
C THR A 92 10.71 -1.84 -1.48
N GLU A 93 11.20 -0.80 -2.14
CA GLU A 93 12.53 -0.78 -2.76
C GLU A 93 13.36 0.38 -2.22
N ARG A 94 14.67 0.15 -2.01
CA ARG A 94 15.62 1.22 -1.68
C ARG A 94 16.54 1.46 -2.87
N VAL A 95 16.52 2.69 -3.39
CA VAL A 95 17.46 3.14 -4.44
C VAL A 95 18.30 4.28 -3.89
N GLY A 96 19.56 3.96 -3.56
CA GLY A 96 20.47 4.88 -2.87
C GLY A 96 19.92 5.33 -1.52
N ARG A 97 19.75 6.64 -1.34
CA ARG A 97 19.21 7.26 -0.10
C ARG A 97 17.70 7.47 -0.11
N ARG A 98 16.99 6.92 -1.10
CA ARG A 98 15.54 7.05 -1.21
C ARG A 98 14.89 5.68 -1.07
N ARG A 99 13.81 5.63 -0.31
CA ARG A 99 12.93 4.48 -0.20
C ARG A 99 11.68 4.74 -1.04
N PHE A 100 11.29 3.73 -1.78
CA PHE A 100 10.09 3.71 -2.61
C PHE A 100 9.16 2.67 -2.01
N VAL A 101 7.95 3.08 -1.66
CA VAL A 101 6.93 2.17 -1.11
C VAL A 101 5.76 2.18 -2.08
N ALA A 102 5.42 1.02 -2.61
CA ALA A 102 4.30 0.85 -3.52
C ALA A 102 3.09 0.30 -2.78
N PHE A 103 1.92 0.83 -3.10
CA PHE A 103 0.64 0.40 -2.58
C PHE A 103 -0.33 0.09 -3.73
N THR A 104 -1.20 -0.89 -3.50
CA THR A 104 -2.27 -1.30 -4.41
C THR A 104 -3.61 -0.85 -3.84
N ASN A 105 -4.47 -0.27 -4.68
CA ASN A 105 -5.85 0.05 -4.33
C ASN A 105 -6.72 -1.22 -4.39
N THR A 106 -7.21 -1.67 -3.25
CA THR A 106 -7.92 -2.95 -3.11
C THR A 106 -9.30 -2.94 -3.78
N GLU A 107 -10.01 -1.83 -3.77
CA GLU A 107 -11.31 -1.70 -4.47
C GLU A 107 -11.18 -1.86 -5.99
N ARG A 108 -10.00 -1.56 -6.56
CA ARG A 108 -9.72 -1.75 -7.99
C ARG A 108 -9.22 -3.16 -8.29
N LYS A 109 -8.43 -3.74 -7.38
CA LYS A 109 -7.98 -5.14 -7.45
C LYS A 109 -9.17 -6.10 -7.57
N GLU A 110 -10.24 -5.86 -6.82
CA GLU A 110 -11.45 -6.70 -6.85
C GLU A 110 -12.25 -6.58 -8.16
N LYS A 111 -12.30 -5.38 -8.75
CA LYS A 111 -12.98 -5.13 -10.03
C LYS A 111 -12.21 -5.72 -11.21
N GLU A 112 -10.87 -5.64 -11.19
CA GLU A 112 -10.02 -6.22 -12.23
C GLU A 112 -9.97 -7.75 -12.15
N ALA A 113 -10.00 -8.36 -10.96
CA ALA A 113 -10.03 -9.81 -10.79
C ALA A 113 -11.31 -10.46 -11.35
N GLN A 114 -12.40 -9.71 -11.47
CA GLN A 114 -13.65 -10.17 -12.10
C GLN A 114 -13.61 -10.10 -13.63
N SER A 115 -12.73 -9.29 -14.21
CA SER A 115 -12.45 -9.29 -15.64
C SER A 115 -11.29 -10.25 -15.94
N LEU A 116 -11.55 -11.38 -16.57
CA LEU A 116 -10.58 -12.45 -16.90
C LEU A 116 -9.52 -12.03 -17.96
N SER A 117 -8.90 -10.86 -17.84
CA SER A 117 -7.78 -10.44 -18.67
C SER A 117 -6.67 -9.85 -17.80
N PRO A 118 -5.59 -10.60 -17.55
CA PRO A 118 -4.38 -10.13 -16.86
C PRO A 118 -3.67 -8.97 -17.58
N MET A 119 -4.19 -8.54 -18.73
CA MET A 119 -3.54 -7.65 -19.69
C MET A 119 -4.43 -6.45 -20.09
N GLY A 120 -5.64 -6.32 -19.53
CA GLY A 120 -6.64 -5.34 -19.99
C GLY A 120 -6.80 -4.07 -19.15
N GLY A 121 -6.44 -4.12 -17.87
CA GLY A 121 -6.49 -2.95 -16.98
C GLY A 121 -5.28 -2.05 -17.20
N ARG A 122 -5.49 -0.84 -17.72
CA ARG A 122 -4.41 0.15 -17.82
C ARG A 122 -4.08 0.63 -16.40
N LEU A 123 -2.99 0.12 -15.82
CA LEU A 123 -2.52 0.57 -14.51
C LEU A 123 -2.43 2.11 -14.48
N GLN A 124 -3.22 2.71 -13.60
CA GLN A 124 -3.10 4.13 -13.27
C GLN A 124 -2.26 4.22 -12.01
N VAL A 125 -0.99 4.55 -12.22
CA VAL A 125 0.01 4.67 -11.14
C VAL A 125 0.32 6.13 -10.91
N VAL A 126 0.33 6.56 -9.66
CA VAL A 126 0.76 7.91 -9.27
C VAL A 126 2.00 7.85 -8.39
N GLU A 127 2.88 8.84 -8.55
CA GLU A 127 4.00 9.10 -7.65
C GLU A 127 3.56 10.14 -6.61
N VAL A 128 3.78 9.84 -5.33
CA VAL A 128 3.56 10.73 -4.19
C VAL A 128 4.88 11.08 -3.54
N MET A 129 5.08 12.36 -3.26
CA MET A 129 6.28 12.90 -2.65
C MET A 129 5.91 13.65 -1.38
N PHE A 130 6.53 13.29 -0.26
CA PHE A 130 6.40 14.06 0.98
C PHE A 130 7.24 15.33 0.88
N MET A 131 6.58 16.48 1.00
CA MET A 131 7.26 17.77 0.95
C MET A 131 7.93 18.07 2.28
N ARG A 132 8.99 18.88 2.22
CA ARG A 132 9.67 19.35 3.43
C ARG A 132 8.79 20.39 4.10
N THR A 133 8.25 20.06 5.26
CA THR A 133 7.51 20.96 6.14
C THR A 133 8.26 21.14 7.46
N SER A 134 7.93 22.21 8.20
CA SER A 134 8.38 22.34 9.59
C SER A 134 7.63 21.31 10.44
N PRO A 135 8.20 20.83 11.56
CA PRO A 135 7.53 19.85 12.43
C PRO A 135 6.19 20.32 13.00
N ARG A 136 5.95 21.64 13.03
CA ARG A 136 4.71 22.26 13.51
C ARG A 136 3.66 22.50 12.41
N ASP A 137 4.06 22.32 11.15
CA ASP A 137 3.18 22.55 10.01
C ASP A 137 2.53 21.21 9.60
N THR A 138 1.29 21.28 9.11
CA THR A 138 0.62 20.13 8.49
C THR A 138 1.51 19.52 7.43
N GLN A 139 1.68 18.19 7.47
CA GLN A 139 2.50 17.49 6.51
C GLN A 139 1.89 17.62 5.11
N LYS A 140 2.68 18.13 4.17
CA LYS A 140 2.25 18.33 2.79
C LYS A 140 2.73 17.18 1.91
N ILE A 141 1.88 16.75 0.99
CA ILE A 141 2.25 15.82 -0.06
C ILE A 141 2.02 16.44 -1.43
N PHE A 142 2.86 16.06 -2.37
CA PHE A 142 2.69 16.38 -3.77
C PHE A 142 2.51 15.08 -4.56
N TRP A 143 1.54 15.04 -5.46
CA TRP A 143 1.33 13.88 -6.32
C TRP A 143 1.27 14.24 -7.81
N ARG A 144 1.62 13.25 -8.64
CA ARG A 144 1.52 13.32 -10.10
C ARG A 144 1.36 11.91 -10.69
N PRO A 145 0.92 11.78 -11.95
CA PRO A 145 1.05 10.52 -12.68
C PRO A 145 2.49 10.01 -12.68
N ALA A 146 2.65 8.70 -12.53
CA ALA A 146 3.95 8.07 -12.46
C ALA A 146 4.72 8.20 -13.78
N ARG A 147 6.03 8.40 -13.68
CA ARG A 147 6.94 8.34 -14.81
C ARG A 147 7.00 6.91 -15.35
N ALA A 148 7.33 6.79 -16.64
CA ALA A 148 7.40 5.50 -17.32
C ALA A 148 8.24 4.45 -16.58
N THR A 149 9.36 4.86 -15.97
CA THR A 149 10.23 3.95 -15.20
C THR A 149 9.57 3.42 -13.94
N VAL A 150 8.82 4.26 -13.22
CA VAL A 150 8.08 3.84 -12.02
C VAL A 150 6.90 2.94 -12.41
N LEU A 151 6.18 3.33 -13.46
CA LEU A 151 5.08 2.53 -14.02
C LEU A 151 5.57 1.11 -14.41
N GLN A 152 6.68 1.01 -15.14
CA GLN A 152 7.25 -0.28 -15.56
C GLN A 152 7.64 -1.15 -14.36
N ARG A 153 8.23 -0.57 -13.30
CA ARG A 153 8.58 -1.33 -12.10
C ARG A 153 7.35 -1.87 -11.37
N VAL A 154 6.30 -1.06 -11.24
CA VAL A 154 5.03 -1.52 -10.67
C VAL A 154 4.42 -2.63 -11.53
N GLN A 155 4.43 -2.49 -12.86
CA GLN A 155 3.93 -3.51 -13.78
C GLN A 155 4.64 -4.86 -13.60
N ILE A 156 5.98 -4.85 -13.57
CA ILE A 156 6.78 -6.06 -13.35
C ILE A 156 6.39 -6.70 -12.02
N ARG A 157 6.28 -5.89 -10.96
CA ARG A 157 6.00 -6.41 -9.62
C ARG A 157 4.59 -7.01 -9.49
N VAL A 158 3.61 -6.36 -10.10
CA VAL A 158 2.23 -6.88 -10.17
C VAL A 158 2.20 -8.18 -10.98
N TYR A 159 2.90 -8.24 -12.12
CA TYR A 159 2.98 -9.44 -12.95
C TYR A 159 3.61 -10.62 -12.20
N ASP A 160 4.74 -10.41 -11.54
CA ASP A 160 5.42 -11.43 -10.74
C ASP A 160 4.50 -11.98 -9.65
N LEU A 161 3.72 -11.12 -8.98
CA LEU A 161 2.77 -11.52 -7.96
C LEU A 161 1.65 -12.40 -8.55
N VAL A 162 1.08 -12.01 -9.68
CA VAL A 162 0.03 -12.77 -10.38
C VAL A 162 0.54 -14.14 -10.82
N GLU A 163 1.72 -14.20 -11.44
CA GLU A 163 2.32 -15.48 -11.86
C GLU A 163 2.66 -16.37 -10.67
N MET A 164 3.18 -15.82 -9.56
CA MET A 164 3.37 -16.60 -8.33
C MET A 164 2.07 -17.18 -7.78
N VAL A 165 0.98 -16.41 -7.74
CA VAL A 165 -0.33 -16.89 -7.30
C VAL A 165 -0.85 -17.98 -8.22
N ARG A 166 -0.72 -17.81 -9.54
CA ARG A 166 -1.10 -18.81 -10.55
C ARG A 166 -0.34 -20.12 -10.37
N VAL A 167 0.98 -20.06 -10.21
CA VAL A 167 1.83 -21.25 -10.00
C VAL A 167 1.44 -21.96 -8.70
N ARG A 168 1.23 -21.23 -7.59
CA ARG A 168 0.75 -21.82 -6.33
C ARG A 168 -0.59 -22.51 -6.53
N PHE A 169 -1.55 -21.87 -7.20
CA PHE A 169 -2.86 -22.43 -7.47
C PHE A 169 -2.80 -23.71 -8.31
N MET A 170 -1.96 -23.73 -9.34
CA MET A 170 -1.75 -24.93 -10.17
C MET A 170 -1.12 -26.09 -9.37
N ARG A 171 -0.14 -25.80 -8.50
CA ARG A 171 0.45 -26.82 -7.62
C ARG A 171 -0.58 -27.38 -6.64
N THR A 172 -1.41 -26.54 -6.03
CA THR A 172 -2.46 -26.99 -5.11
C THR A 172 -3.48 -27.87 -5.82
N ARG A 173 -3.90 -27.53 -7.04
CA ARG A 173 -4.81 -28.38 -7.85
C ARG A 173 -4.18 -29.73 -8.23
N SER A 174 -2.89 -29.75 -8.56
CA SER A 174 -2.17 -30.99 -8.88
C SER A 174 -1.99 -31.92 -7.67
N ASN A 175 -1.97 -31.38 -6.45
CA ASN A 175 -1.84 -32.15 -5.21
C ASN A 175 -3.16 -32.69 -4.65
N VAL A 176 -4.30 -32.36 -5.27
CA VAL A 176 -5.59 -32.99 -4.95
C VAL A 176 -5.61 -34.38 -5.60
N VAL A 177 -5.12 -35.38 -4.88
CA VAL A 177 -5.23 -36.79 -5.27
C VAL A 177 -6.72 -37.14 -5.43
N PRO A 178 -7.15 -37.68 -6.58
CA PRO A 178 -8.53 -38.16 -6.72
C PRO A 178 -8.75 -39.29 -5.70
N ARG A 179 -9.66 -39.07 -4.76
CA ARG A 179 -10.13 -40.14 -3.86
C ARG A 179 -10.75 -41.22 -4.74
N LYS A 180 -10.03 -42.33 -4.97
CA LYS A 180 -10.56 -43.51 -5.67
C LYS A 180 -11.88 -43.87 -5.01
N LYS A 181 -12.99 -43.76 -5.74
CA LYS A 181 -14.24 -44.42 -5.36
C LYS A 181 -13.94 -45.92 -5.35
N GLY A 182 -14.01 -46.53 -4.17
CA GLY A 182 -13.92 -47.98 -4.02
C GLY A 182 -15.03 -48.66 -4.84
N PRO A 183 -14.81 -49.90 -5.30
CA PRO A 183 -15.81 -50.61 -6.08
C PRO A 183 -17.05 -50.84 -5.22
N ALA A 184 -18.23 -50.57 -5.78
CA ALA A 184 -19.49 -50.97 -5.20
C ALA A 184 -19.53 -52.50 -5.18
N SER A 185 -19.42 -53.10 -3.98
CA SER A 185 -19.70 -54.51 -3.76
C SER A 185 -21.19 -54.74 -3.99
N SER A 186 -21.50 -55.61 -4.95
CA SER A 186 -22.83 -56.15 -5.24
C SER A 186 -23.31 -57.09 -4.14
#